data_AF-A0A4V3DDR1-F1
#
_entry.id   AF-A0A4V3DDR1-F1
#
_cell.length_a   1.000
_cell.length_b   1.000
_cell.length_c   1.000
_cell.angle_alpha   90.00
_cell.angle_beta   90.00
_cell.angle_gamma   90.00
#
_symmetry.space_group_name_H-M   'P 1'
#
loop_
_entity.id
_entity.type
_entity.pdbx_description
1 polymer ?
#
loop_
_entity_poly.entity_id
_entity_poly.type
_entity_poly.pdbx_seq_one_letter_code
_entity_poly.pdbx_strand_id
1 'polypeptide(L)' 'MAGTPSLTTTVGILIAAALVAAIANWQLRRDFLDRIKYVPWFAVQFCAVAICLVMAAHLVSLLTGQPLHSSRAGY' A
#
# COMPACT_ATOMS: atom_id res chain seq x y z
N MET A 1 15.37 9.95 15.21
CA MET A 1 14.21 10.79 14.85
C MET A 1 13.43 10.03 13.79
N ALA A 2 12.31 9.39 14.13
CA ALA A 2 11.50 8.65 13.17
C ALA A 2 10.82 9.67 12.24
N GLY A 3 11.37 9.85 11.03
CA GLY A 3 10.86 10.80 10.05
C GLY A 3 9.51 10.34 9.53
N THR A 4 8.47 11.14 9.74
CA THR A 4 7.19 10.95 9.05
C THR A 4 7.42 11.06 7.54
N PRO A 5 6.92 10.11 6.72
CA PRO A 5 7.15 10.13 5.29
C PRO A 5 6.54 11.40 4.67
N SER A 6 7.30 12.06 3.80
CA SER A 6 6.85 13.27 3.09
C SER A 6 5.67 12.96 2.15
N LEU A 7 4.93 13.99 1.70
CA LEU A 7 3.86 13.84 0.72
C LEU A 7 4.34 13.11 -0.54
N THR A 8 5.50 13.50 -1.08
CA THR A 8 6.13 12.87 -2.25
C THR A 8 6.40 11.39 -2.00
N THR A 9 6.91 11.05 -0.81
CA THR A 9 7.16 9.66 -0.42
C THR A 9 5.85 8.85 -0.34
N THR A 10 4.82 9.42 0.28
CA THR A 10 3.49 8.78 0.43
C THR A 10 2.86 8.49 -0.94
N VAL A 11 2.87 9.48 -1.83
CA VAL A 11 2.35 9.33 -3.20
C VAL A 11 3.18 8.28 -3.97
N GLY A 12 4.51 8.31 -3.84
CA GLY A 12 5.39 7.33 -4.47
C GLY A 12 5.08 5.89 -4.03
N ILE A 13 4.92 5.66 -2.73
CA ILE A 13 4.56 4.34 -2.19
C ILE A 13 3.16 3.93 -2.67
N LEU A 14 2.20 4.86 -2.70
CA LEU A 14 0.84 4.58 -3.13
C LEU A 14 0.77 4.15 -4.59
N ILE A 15 1.52 4.83 -5.47
CA ILE A 15 1.63 4.45 -6.89
C ILE A 15 2.30 3.08 -7.02
N ALA A 16 3.40 2.83 -6.31
CA ALA A 16 4.11 1.55 -6.37
C ALA A 16 3.21 0.40 -5.89
N ALA A 17 2.50 0.56 -4.78
CA ALA A 17 1.57 -0.43 -4.26
C ALA A 17 0.41 -0.69 -5.23
N ALA A 18 -0.13 0.35 -5.87
CA ALA A 18 -1.19 0.21 -6.87
C ALA A 18 -0.72 -0.57 -8.10
N LEU A 19 0.51 -0.32 -8.57
CA LEU A 19 1.11 -1.08 -9.68
C LEU A 19 1.29 -2.56 -9.32
N VAL A 20 1.78 -2.86 -8.12
CA VAL A 20 1.93 -4.24 -7.64
C VAL A 20 0.57 -4.94 -7.55
N ALA A 21 -0.46 -4.25 -7.02
CA ALA A 21 -1.82 -4.79 -6.98
C ALA A 21 -2.38 -5.07 -8.38
N ALA A 22 -2.13 -4.17 -9.35
CA ALA A 22 -2.54 -4.35 -10.74
C ALA A 22 -1.83 -5.54 -11.40
N ILE A 23 -0.52 -5.69 -11.21
CA ILE A 23 0.26 -6.83 -11.72
C ILE A 23 -0.22 -8.14 -11.09
N ALA A 24 -0.46 -8.16 -9.79
CA ALA A 24 -0.96 -9.34 -9.10
C ALA A 24 -2.35 -9.73 -9.63
N ASN A 25 -3.27 -8.76 -9.75
CA ASN A 25 -4.59 -8.99 -10.33
C ASN A 25 -4.52 -9.47 -11.80
N TRP A 26 -3.58 -8.93 -12.59
CA TRP A 26 -3.36 -9.40 -13.96
C TRP A 26 -2.89 -10.86 -13.97
N GLN A 27 -1.93 -11.24 -13.14
CA GLN A 27 -1.45 -12.63 -13.00
C GLN A 27 -2.57 -13.58 -12.54
N LEU A 28 -3.43 -13.12 -11.63
CA LEU A 28 -4.59 -13.87 -11.15
C LEU A 28 -5.68 -14.10 -12.20
N ARG A 29 -5.70 -13.30 -13.27
CA ARG A 29 -6.62 -13.47 -14.41
C ARG A 29 -6.06 -14.40 -15.50
N ARG A 30 -4.75 -14.69 -15.48
CA ARG A 30 -4.13 -15.63 -16.43
C ARG A 30 -4.50 -17.06 -16.09
N ASP A 31 -4.44 -17.97 -17.05
CA ASP A 31 -4.66 -19.40 -16.80
C ASP A 31 -3.58 -19.97 -15.88
N PHE A 32 -3.93 -20.97 -15.06
CA PHE A 32 -3.02 -21.54 -14.06
C PHE A 32 -1.69 -22.05 -14.64
N LEU A 33 -1.66 -22.43 -15.91
CA LEU A 33 -0.45 -22.88 -16.60
C LEU A 33 0.49 -21.73 -16.99
N ASP A 34 -0.05 -20.53 -17.20
CA ASP A 34 0.67 -19.33 -17.62
C ASP A 34 1.09 -18.42 -16.46
N ARG A 35 0.68 -18.77 -15.24
CA ARG A 35 1.05 -18.04 -14.02
C ARG A 35 2.46 -18.41 -13.58
N ILE A 36 3.14 -17.45 -12.97
CA ILE A 36 4.37 -17.76 -12.22
C ILE A 36 3.97 -18.63 -11.01
N LYS A 37 4.30 -19.93 -11.08
CA LYS A 37 3.81 -20.98 -10.16
C LYS A 37 4.23 -20.82 -8.70
N TYR A 38 5.36 -20.19 -8.43
CA TYR A 38 5.92 -20.09 -7.08
C TYR A 38 5.55 -18.81 -6.33
N VAL A 39 4.81 -17.91 -6.98
CA VAL A 39 4.41 -16.65 -6.36
C VAL A 39 2.95 -16.79 -5.89
N PRO A 40 2.68 -16.66 -4.58
CA PRO A 40 1.31 -16.64 -4.06
C PRO A 40 0.64 -15.30 -4.41
N TRP A 41 0.19 -15.15 -5.66
CA TRP A 41 -0.33 -13.89 -6.21
C TRP A 41 -1.49 -13.31 -5.40
N PHE A 42 -2.32 -14.15 -4.78
CA PHE A 42 -3.38 -13.69 -3.86
C PHE A 42 -2.82 -13.01 -2.60
N ALA A 43 -1.78 -13.59 -1.98
CA ALA A 43 -1.15 -12.98 -0.81
C ALA A 43 -0.46 -11.66 -1.18
N VAL A 44 0.21 -11.62 -2.34
CA VAL A 44 0.82 -10.40 -2.88
C VAL A 44 -0.25 -9.32 -3.11
N GLN A 45 -1.38 -9.67 -3.73
CA GLN A 45 -2.47 -8.74 -3.98
C GLN A 45 -3.06 -8.21 -2.65
N PHE A 46 -3.30 -9.09 -1.68
CA PHE A 46 -3.82 -8.69 -0.38
C PHE A 46 -2.90 -7.69 0.32
N CYS A 47 -1.60 -7.98 0.38
CA CYS A 47 -0.61 -7.08 0.97
C CYS A 47 -0.53 -5.75 0.23
N ALA A 48 -0.53 -5.76 -1.10
CA ALA A 48 -0.47 -4.54 -1.91
C ALA A 48 -1.70 -3.64 -1.69
N VAL A 49 -2.90 -4.24 -1.64
CA VAL A 49 -4.15 -3.52 -1.35
C VAL A 49 -4.14 -2.96 0.07
N ALA A 50 -3.69 -3.73 1.06
CA ALA A 50 -3.57 -3.25 2.44
C ALA A 50 -2.65 -2.03 2.55
N ILE A 51 -1.48 -2.07 1.89
CA ILE A 51 -0.56 -0.93 1.84
C ILE A 51 -1.21 0.27 1.16
N CYS A 52 -1.91 0.07 0.02
CA CYS A 52 -2.66 1.15 -0.63
C CYS A 52 -3.66 1.81 0.32
N LEU A 53 -4.43 1.03 1.09
CA LEU A 53 -5.42 1.57 2.04
C LEU A 53 -4.74 2.38 3.16
N VAL A 54 -3.65 1.87 3.73
CA VAL A 54 -2.91 2.58 4.79
C VAL A 54 -2.29 3.87 4.25
N MET A 55 -1.68 3.84 3.07
CA MET A 55 -1.09 5.03 2.44
C MET A 55 -2.17 6.03 1.99
N ALA A 56 -3.34 5.56 1.55
CA ALA A 56 -4.46 6.43 1.21
C ALA A 56 -4.99 7.15 2.46
N ALA A 57 -5.15 6.43 3.58
CA ALA A 57 -5.50 7.03 4.86
C ALA A 57 -4.43 8.05 5.29
N HIS A 58 -3.15 7.72 5.13
CA HIS A 58 -2.06 8.64 5.43
C HIS A 58 -2.07 9.89 4.53
N LEU A 59 -2.37 9.73 3.24
CA LEU A 59 -2.52 10.84 2.31
C LEU A 59 -3.68 11.76 2.72
N VAL A 60 -4.83 11.19 3.10
CA VAL A 60 -5.97 11.96 3.62
C VAL A 60 -5.57 12.71 4.88
N SER A 61 -4.85 12.07 5.81
CA SER A 61 -4.32 12.72 7.02
C SER A 61 -3.41 13.91 6.70
N LEU A 62 -2.50 13.77 5.73
CA LEU A 62 -1.62 14.86 5.27
C LEU A 62 -2.42 16.00 4.62
N LEU A 63 -3.42 15.69 3.81
CA LEU A 63 -4.23 16.69 3.11
C LEU A 63 -5.21 17.42 4.04
N THR A 64 -5.77 16.75 5.03
CA THR A 64 -6.74 17.33 5.98
C THR A 64 -6.06 17.96 7.20
N GLY A 65 -4.76 17.72 7.39
CA GLY A 65 -4.01 18.22 8.55
C GLY A 65 -4.44 17.60 9.89
N GLN A 66 -5.27 16.56 9.85
CA GLN A 66 -5.72 15.80 11.02
C GLN A 66 -4.80 14.58 11.17
N PRO A 67 -3.84 14.59 12.12
CA PRO A 67 -2.92 13.48 12.28
C PRO A 67 -3.68 12.22 12.72
N LEU A 68 -3.59 11.15 11.93
CA LEU A 68 -4.09 9.82 12.34
C LEU A 68 -3.33 9.26 13.54
N HIS A 69 -2.17 9.85 13.87
CA HIS A 69 -1.38 9.53 15.04
C HIS A 69 -1.84 10.40 16.22
N SER A 70 -2.72 9.87 17.07
CA SER A 70 -2.91 10.42 18.42
C SER A 70 -1.66 10.13 19.24
N SER A 71 -0.70 11.06 19.23
CA SER A 71 0.38 11.10 20.22
C SER A 71 -0.21 11.44 21.60
N ARG A 72 -0.75 10.44 22.28
CA ARG A 72 -1.00 10.47 23.73
C ARG A 72 -0.29 9.29 24.39
N ALA A 73 1.03 9.24 24.24
CA ALA A 73 1.90 8.65 25.24
C ALA A 73 2.27 9.77 26.22
N GLY A 74 1.30 10.16 27.05
CA GLY A 74 1.52 11.01 28.21
C GLY A 74 1.55 10.11 29.44
N TYR A 75 2.75 9.68 29.81
CA TYR A 75 3.10 9.26 31.16
C TYR A 75 4.36 10.04 31.55
#